data_AF-A0A931DMR9-F1
#
_entry.id   AF-A0A931DMR9-F1
#
_cell.length_a   1.000
_cell.length_b   1.000
_cell.length_c   1.000
_cell.angle_alpha   90.00
_cell.angle_beta   90.00
_cell.angle_gamma   90.00
#
_symmetry.space_group_name_H-M   'P 1'
#
loop_
_entity.id
_entity.type
_entity.pdbx_description
1 polymer ?
#
loop_
_entity_poly.entity_id
_entity_poly.type
_entity_poly.pdbx_seq_one_letter_code
_entity_poly.pdbx_strand_id
1 'polypeptide(L)'
;MTTNTNRETNPDTFGDPSVRRETIAGLRALADFLEANPSVPVNEIGQVFMFFTRDCDDAAAVALVDHVAELLDADVHDTRSRGGHYTASRSFGPISYRIVHIPARAAAEHAARHSYRDNVIPDTPTDEATRPATDEAA
;
A
#
# COMPACT_ATOMS: atom_id res chain seq x y z
N MET A 1 -18.74 21.26 -28.84
CA MET A 1 -17.46 21.83 -28.39
C MET A 1 -17.43 21.66 -26.87
N THR A 2 -16.93 20.51 -26.42
CA THR A 2 -17.02 20.08 -25.02
C THR A 2 -15.83 20.66 -24.27
N THR A 3 -16.08 21.60 -23.36
CA THR A 3 -15.02 22.18 -22.53
C THR A 3 -14.57 21.13 -21.52
N ASN A 4 -13.35 20.62 -21.71
CA ASN A 4 -12.61 19.85 -20.72
C ASN A 4 -12.44 20.73 -19.48
N THR A 5 -13.15 20.39 -18.40
CA THR A 5 -12.86 20.94 -17.08
C THR A 5 -11.50 20.39 -16.66
N ASN A 6 -10.47 21.19 -16.90
CA ASN A 6 -9.13 20.98 -16.42
C ASN A 6 -9.21 20.92 -14.89
N ARG A 7 -9.09 19.72 -14.32
CA ARG A 7 -9.02 19.53 -12.88
C ARG A 7 -7.62 20.00 -12.50
N GLU A 8 -7.48 21.29 -12.25
CA GLU A 8 -6.28 21.85 -11.63
C GLU A 8 -6.15 21.19 -10.26
N THR A 9 -5.35 20.13 -10.20
CA THR A 9 -4.91 19.48 -8.98
C THR A 9 -4.01 20.46 -8.26
N ASN A 10 -4.63 21.32 -7.45
CA ASN A 10 -3.92 22.20 -6.54
C ASN A 10 -3.10 21.32 -5.58
N PRO A 11 -1.77 21.44 -5.52
CA PRO A 11 -0.91 20.57 -4.71
C PRO A 11 -1.19 20.66 -3.19
N ASP A 12 -1.97 21.66 -2.76
CA ASP A 12 -2.24 21.96 -1.35
C ASP A 12 -3.44 21.23 -0.73
N THR A 13 -4.23 20.46 -1.50
CA THR A 13 -5.42 19.82 -0.92
C THR A 13 -5.07 18.46 -0.32
N PHE A 14 -4.61 18.47 0.93
CA PHE A 14 -4.50 17.29 1.81
C PHE A 14 -5.89 16.69 2.10
N GLY A 15 -6.48 16.05 1.10
CA GLY A 15 -7.80 15.43 1.16
C GLY A 15 -8.94 16.45 1.26
N ASP A 16 -10.09 16.10 0.68
CA ASP A 16 -11.33 16.84 0.91
C ASP A 16 -11.62 16.87 2.43
N PRO A 17 -11.88 18.05 3.04
CA PRO A 17 -12.25 18.15 4.45
C PRO A 17 -13.42 17.25 4.86
N SER A 18 -14.33 16.95 3.93
CA SER A 18 -15.42 15.99 4.16
C SER A 18 -14.88 14.57 4.37
N VAL A 19 -14.03 14.10 3.46
CA VAL A 19 -13.37 12.78 3.51
C VAL A 19 -12.51 12.65 4.76
N ARG A 20 -11.80 13.72 5.16
CA ARG A 20 -11.04 13.73 6.42
C ARG A 20 -11.95 13.50 7.62
N ARG A 21 -13.09 14.19 7.69
CA ARG A 21 -14.06 14.06 8.78
C ARG A 21 -14.68 12.66 8.84
N GLU A 22 -15.06 12.12 7.68
CA GLU A 22 -15.62 10.77 7.57
C GLU A 22 -14.60 9.70 7.97
N THR A 23 -13.33 9.84 7.56
CA THR A 23 -12.24 8.94 7.95
C THR A 23 -12.05 8.92 9.47
N ILE A 24 -12.02 10.10 10.11
CA ILE A 24 -11.90 10.21 11.56
C ILE A 24 -13.11 9.58 12.26
N ALA A 25 -14.32 9.81 11.75
CA ALA A 25 -15.54 9.23 12.31
C ALA A 25 -15.53 7.69 12.23
N GLY A 26 -15.15 7.13 11.07
CA GLY A 26 -15.05 5.68 10.89
C GLY A 26 -13.99 5.04 11.79
N LEU A 27 -12.83 5.67 11.95
CA LEU A 27 -11.78 5.16 12.85
C LEU A 27 -12.22 5.12 14.32
N ARG A 28 -12.98 6.13 14.77
CA ARG A 28 -13.56 6.14 16.13
C ARG A 28 -14.60 5.04 16.30
N ALA A 29 -15.52 4.91 15.34
CA ALA A 29 -16.53 3.86 15.37
C ALA A 29 -15.92 2.45 15.36
N LEU A 30 -14.82 2.24 14.64
CA LEU A 30 -14.07 0.98 14.66
C LEU A 30 -13.46 0.71 16.04
N ALA A 31 -12.86 1.73 16.68
CA ALA A 31 -12.32 1.59 18.03
C ALA A 31 -13.42 1.20 19.03
N ASP A 32 -14.56 1.90 19.01
CA ASP A 32 -15.71 1.62 19.87
C ASP A 32 -16.25 0.19 19.65
N PHE A 33 -16.30 -0.26 18.38
CA PHE A 33 -16.74 -1.62 18.04
C PHE A 33 -15.80 -2.69 18.60
N LEU A 34 -14.48 -2.51 18.46
CA LEU A 34 -13.49 -3.47 18.96
C LEU A 34 -13.49 -3.53 20.50
N GLU A 35 -13.70 -2.39 21.17
CA GLU A 35 -13.85 -2.35 22.63
C GLU A 35 -15.10 -3.11 23.10
N ALA A 36 -16.23 -2.95 22.40
CA ALA A 36 -17.49 -3.62 22.74
C ALA A 36 -17.50 -5.13 22.40
N ASN A 37 -16.59 -5.61 21.54
CA ASN A 37 -16.62 -6.98 21.02
C ASN A 37 -15.26 -7.69 21.17
N PRO A 38 -14.87 -8.09 22.41
CA PRO A 38 -13.54 -8.67 22.69
C PRO A 38 -13.29 -10.03 22.03
N SER A 39 -14.30 -10.69 21.50
CA SER A 39 -14.16 -11.93 20.72
C SER A 39 -13.70 -11.70 19.28
N VAL A 40 -13.75 -10.45 18.79
CA VAL A 40 -13.24 -10.10 17.47
C VAL A 40 -11.71 -9.98 17.55
N PRO A 41 -10.96 -10.82 16.80
CA PRO A 41 -9.51 -10.76 16.84
C PRO A 41 -8.98 -9.48 16.21
N VAL A 42 -7.90 -8.95 16.81
CA VAL A 42 -7.10 -7.86 16.24
C VAL A 42 -5.80 -8.47 15.71
N ASN A 43 -5.34 -7.98 14.56
CA ASN A 43 -4.08 -8.43 13.98
C ASN A 43 -2.88 -7.97 14.82
N GLU A 44 -2.05 -8.91 15.27
CA GLU A 44 -0.83 -8.64 16.06
C GLU A 44 0.21 -7.82 15.30
N ILE A 45 0.25 -7.94 13.97
CA ILE A 45 1.19 -7.23 13.09
C ILE A 45 0.77 -5.75 12.90
N GLY A 46 -0.40 -5.37 13.41
CA GLY A 46 -0.91 -4.01 13.32
C GLY A 46 -1.47 -3.66 11.93
N GLN A 47 -1.69 -2.36 11.68
CA GLN A 47 -2.24 -1.85 10.42
C GLN A 47 -1.52 -0.56 9.99
N VAL A 48 -1.36 -0.38 8.68
CA VAL A 48 -0.72 0.82 8.11
C VAL A 48 -1.73 1.56 7.22
N PHE A 49 -2.06 2.78 7.59
CA PHE A 49 -2.83 3.72 6.79
C PHE A 49 -1.91 4.41 5.79
N MET A 50 -1.94 3.96 4.54
CA MET A 50 -1.03 4.42 3.49
C MET A 50 -1.64 5.54 2.65
N PHE A 51 -0.87 6.60 2.45
CA PHE A 51 -1.13 7.65 1.45
C PHE A 51 -0.03 7.60 0.40
N PHE A 52 -0.41 7.42 -0.87
CA PHE A 52 0.54 7.48 -1.98
C PHE A 52 0.49 8.86 -2.62
N THR A 53 1.66 9.46 -2.82
CA THR A 53 1.79 10.63 -3.69
C THR A 53 1.32 10.23 -5.11
N ARG A 54 0.39 11.00 -5.67
CA ARG A 54 -0.21 10.76 -6.98
C ARG A 54 -0.09 12.01 -7.83
N ASP A 55 -0.06 11.83 -9.14
CA ASP A 55 -0.20 12.91 -10.14
C ASP A 55 0.79 14.08 -9.97
N CYS A 56 2.01 13.79 -9.48
CA CYS A 56 3.12 14.73 -9.33
C CYS A 56 4.44 14.09 -9.80
N ASP A 57 5.40 14.92 -10.18
CA ASP A 57 6.75 14.47 -10.49
C ASP A 57 7.52 14.06 -9.22
N ASP A 58 8.64 13.35 -9.41
CA ASP A 58 9.44 12.83 -8.29
C ASP A 58 9.92 13.93 -7.33
N ALA A 59 10.22 15.15 -7.82
CA ALA A 59 10.70 16.24 -6.98
C ALA A 59 9.58 16.83 -6.11
N ALA A 60 8.42 17.07 -6.70
CA ALA A 60 7.23 17.53 -5.99
C ALA A 60 6.74 16.48 -4.97
N ALA A 61 6.79 15.20 -5.34
CA ALA A 61 6.41 14.12 -4.45
C ALA A 61 7.36 13.98 -3.25
N VAL A 62 8.66 14.19 -3.44
CA VAL A 62 9.66 14.23 -2.37
C VAL A 62 9.39 15.37 -1.41
N ALA A 63 9.18 16.59 -1.92
CA ALA A 63 8.86 17.75 -1.09
C ALA A 63 7.57 17.53 -0.27
N LEU A 64 6.57 16.86 -0.85
CA LEU A 64 5.34 16.50 -0.14
C LEU A 64 5.60 15.48 0.99
N VAL A 65 6.45 14.48 0.75
CA VAL A 65 6.86 13.53 1.79
C VAL A 65 7.62 14.24 2.91
N ASP A 66 8.55 15.14 2.58
CA ASP A 66 9.33 15.91 3.55
C ASP A 66 8.41 16.78 4.42
N HIS A 67 7.50 17.51 3.80
CA HIS A 67 6.52 18.33 4.51
C HIS A 67 5.65 17.50 5.46
N VAL A 68 5.18 16.32 5.02
CA VAL A 68 4.39 15.43 5.87
C VAL A 68 5.25 14.79 6.96
N ALA A 69 6.53 14.52 6.72
CA ALA A 69 7.45 14.03 7.74
C ALA A 69 7.57 15.03 8.91
N GLU A 70 7.69 16.33 8.59
CA GLU A 70 7.67 17.40 9.59
C GLU A 70 6.35 17.44 10.37
N LEU A 71 5.20 17.35 9.69
CA LEU A 71 3.88 17.31 10.35
C LEU A 71 3.71 16.09 11.26
N LEU A 72 4.32 14.97 10.89
CA LEU A 72 4.27 13.74 11.66
C LEU A 72 5.23 13.75 12.83
N ASP A 73 6.26 14.61 12.86
CA ASP A 73 7.42 14.50 13.75
C ASP A 73 8.10 13.12 13.57
N ALA A 74 8.47 12.82 12.32
CA ALA A 74 9.05 11.55 11.92
C ALA A 74 10.21 11.73 10.94
N ASP A 75 11.17 10.80 10.99
CA ASP A 75 12.25 10.75 10.01
C ASP A 75 11.77 10.21 8.66
N VAL A 76 12.40 10.73 7.60
CA VAL A 76 12.23 10.19 6.25
C VAL A 76 13.09 8.94 6.07
N HIS A 77 12.49 7.91 5.49
CA HIS A 77 13.15 6.71 5.05
C HIS A 77 13.32 6.71 3.53
N ASP A 78 14.56 6.91 3.08
CA ASP A 78 14.95 6.92 1.67
C ASP A 78 15.62 5.61 1.24
N THR A 79 14.93 4.85 0.40
CA THR A 79 15.47 3.62 -0.19
C THR A 79 15.60 3.69 -1.72
N ARG A 80 15.46 4.90 -2.30
CA ARG A 80 15.44 5.10 -3.76
C ARG A 80 16.74 4.67 -4.43
N SER A 81 17.89 4.83 -3.75
CA SER A 81 19.20 4.39 -4.24
C SER A 81 19.28 2.88 -4.50
N ARG A 82 18.39 2.09 -3.88
CA ARG A 82 18.28 0.63 -4.04
C ARG A 82 17.03 0.21 -4.83
N GLY A 83 16.40 1.14 -5.55
CA GLY A 83 15.14 0.90 -6.28
C GLY A 83 13.90 0.85 -5.38
N GLY A 84 14.02 1.31 -4.13
CA GLY A 84 12.92 1.37 -3.17
C GLY A 84 12.12 2.67 -3.23
N HIS A 85 11.48 3.00 -2.11
CA HIS A 85 10.55 4.11 -1.97
C HIS A 85 11.14 5.25 -1.14
N TYR A 86 10.46 6.39 -1.17
CA TYR A 86 10.69 7.52 -0.28
C TYR A 86 9.47 7.68 0.62
N THR A 87 9.65 7.51 1.93
CA THR A 87 8.50 7.39 2.85
C THR A 87 8.74 8.13 4.14
N ALA A 88 7.65 8.55 4.79
CA ALA A 88 7.67 8.96 6.20
C ALA A 88 6.50 8.26 6.91
N SER A 89 6.70 7.82 8.14
CA SER A 89 5.65 7.17 8.90
C SER A 89 5.74 7.43 10.39
N ARG A 90 4.56 7.52 11.02
CA ARG A 90 4.43 7.58 12.47
C ARG A 90 3.46 6.52 12.97
N SER A 91 3.79 5.90 14.09
CA SER A 91 3.00 4.86 14.74
C SER A 91 2.28 5.39 15.98
N PHE A 92 1.06 4.89 16.19
CA PHE A 92 0.17 5.12 17.32
C PHE A 92 -0.18 3.75 17.90
N GLY A 93 0.77 3.14 18.63
CA GLY A 93 0.71 1.73 18.97
C GLY A 93 0.82 0.84 17.71
N PRO A 94 -0.05 -0.18 17.51
CA PRO A 94 0.02 -1.06 16.36
C PRO A 94 -0.51 -0.43 15.06
N ILE A 95 -1.05 0.79 15.10
CA ILE A 95 -1.55 1.50 13.91
C ILE A 95 -0.51 2.51 13.46
N SER A 96 -0.17 2.54 12.17
CA SER A 96 0.78 3.53 11.62
C SER A 96 0.15 4.33 10.49
N TYR A 97 0.44 5.62 10.42
CA TYR A 97 0.22 6.42 9.22
C TYR A 97 1.51 6.44 8.40
N ARG A 98 1.43 6.25 7.07
CA ARG A 98 2.58 6.29 6.19
C ARG A 98 2.27 7.04 4.90
N ILE A 99 3.07 8.04 4.58
CA ILE A 99 3.12 8.63 3.24
C ILE A 99 4.21 7.94 2.41
N VAL A 100 3.91 7.64 1.15
CA VAL A 100 4.78 6.90 0.24
C VAL A 100 4.89 7.62 -1.09
N HIS A 101 6.12 7.84 -1.53
CA HIS A 101 6.45 8.14 -2.90
C HIS A 101 7.22 6.97 -3.53
N ILE A 102 6.70 6.50 -4.67
CA ILE A 102 7.34 5.49 -5.50
C ILE A 102 7.94 6.22 -6.71
N PRO A 103 9.27 6.26 -6.85
CA PRO A 103 9.90 6.94 -7.98
C PRO A 103 9.45 6.35 -9.32
N ALA A 104 9.39 7.17 -10.37
CA ALA A 104 8.99 6.74 -11.71
C ALA A 104 9.80 5.53 -12.21
N ARG A 105 11.12 5.52 -11.94
CA ARG A 105 11.99 4.38 -12.25
C ARG A 105 11.55 3.09 -11.57
N ALA A 106 11.26 3.13 -10.27
CA ALA A 106 10.84 1.95 -9.50
C ALA A 106 9.47 1.44 -9.98
N ALA A 107 8.55 2.35 -10.32
CA ALA A 107 7.27 2.01 -10.92
C ALA A 107 7.43 1.34 -12.30
N ALA A 108 8.35 1.82 -13.14
CA ALA A 108 8.65 1.22 -14.45
C ALA A 108 9.29 -0.16 -14.31
N GLU A 109 10.24 -0.34 -13.39
CA GLU A 109 10.84 -1.65 -13.09
C GLU A 109 9.78 -2.64 -12.58
N HIS A 110 8.86 -2.19 -11.73
CA HIS A 110 7.72 -2.97 -11.27
C HIS A 110 6.79 -3.38 -12.42
N ALA A 111 6.43 -2.43 -13.30
CA ALA A 111 5.60 -2.71 -14.47
C ALA A 111 6.26 -3.74 -15.41
N ALA A 112 7.57 -3.59 -15.67
CA ALA A 112 8.32 -4.55 -16.48
C ALA A 112 8.30 -5.95 -15.85
N ARG A 113 8.57 -6.08 -14.54
CA ARG A 113 8.50 -7.36 -13.82
C ARG A 113 7.10 -7.97 -13.88
N HIS A 114 6.06 -7.16 -13.68
CA HIS A 114 4.68 -7.61 -13.74
C HIS A 114 4.25 -8.08 -15.13
N SER A 115 4.79 -7.46 -16.19
CA SER A 115 4.51 -7.90 -17.57
C SER A 115 5.01 -9.31 -17.88
N TYR A 116 5.96 -9.83 -17.09
CA TYR A 116 6.50 -11.18 -17.25
C TYR A 116 5.88 -12.22 -16.31
N ARG A 117 4.94 -11.83 -15.42
CA ARG A 117 4.48 -12.67 -14.30
C ARG A 117 3.86 -14.00 -14.74
N ASP A 118 3.19 -14.02 -15.90
CA ASP A 118 2.42 -15.16 -16.38
C ASP A 118 3.20 -15.99 -17.43
N ASN A 119 4.45 -15.61 -17.73
CA ASN A 119 5.25 -16.24 -18.77
C ASN A 119 5.97 -17.53 -18.30
N VAL A 120 6.07 -17.77 -17.00
CA VAL A 120 6.71 -18.95 -16.41
C VAL A 120 5.66 -19.72 -15.63
N ILE A 121 5.25 -20.88 -16.16
CA ILE A 121 4.33 -21.80 -15.49
C ILE A 121 5.20 -22.90 -14.87
N PRO A 122 5.30 -22.97 -13.53
CA PRO A 122 6.00 -24.07 -12.89
C PRO A 122 5.32 -25.39 -13.21
N ASP A 123 6.11 -26.43 -13.47
CA ASP A 123 5.57 -27.78 -13.51
C ASP A 123 4.86 -28.05 -12.19
N THR A 124 3.56 -28.32 -12.27
CA THR A 124 2.84 -28.78 -11.09
C THR A 124 3.31 -30.21 -10.87
N PRO A 125 3.77 -30.59 -9.66
CA PRO A 125 4.13 -31.97 -9.41
C PRO A 125 2.90 -32.82 -9.73
N THR A 126 2.99 -33.63 -10.79
CA THR A 126 1.99 -34.66 -11.09
C THR A 126 1.87 -35.50 -9.84
N ASP A 127 0.65 -35.64 -9.34
CA ASP A 127 0.31 -36.50 -8.20
C ASP A 127 0.52 -37.97 -8.62
N GLU A 128 1.79 -38.39 -8.70
CA GLU A 128 2.24 -39.74 -9.04
C GLU A 128 2.11 -40.68 -7.83
N ALA A 129 1.30 -40.32 -6.83
CA ALA A 129 0.97 -41.15 -5.67
C ALA A 129 -0.32 -41.97 -5.84
N THR A 130 -0.92 -42.00 -7.04
CA THR A 130 -2.00 -42.95 -7.37
C THR A 130 -1.65 -43.80 -8.59
N ARG A 131 -0.58 -44.61 -8.50
CA ARG A 131 -0.54 -45.86 -9.27
C ARG A 131 -1.30 -46.91 -8.45
N PRO A 132 -2.45 -47.45 -8.91
CA PRO A 132 -3.02 -48.62 -8.27
C PRO A 132 -1.99 -49.75 -8.36
N ALA A 133 -1.71 -50.40 -7.23
CA ALA A 133 -0.91 -51.61 -7.21
C ALA A 133 -1.58 -52.63 -8.15
N THR A 134 -0.90 -52.98 -9.25
CA THR A 134 -1.29 -54.12 -10.05
C THR A 134 -1.04 -55.35 -9.18
N ASP A 135 -2.14 -55.91 -8.67
CA ASP A 135 -2.18 -57.22 -8.05
C ASP A 135 -1.93 -58.28 -9.15
N GLU A 136 -0.68 -58.74 -9.25
CA GLU A 136 -0.30 -59.86 -10.11
C GLU A 136 -0.48 -61.15 -9.31
N ALA A 137 -1.70 -61.69 -9.35
CA ALA A 137 -1.97 -63.07 -9.00
C ALA A 137 -1.72 -63.97 -10.23
N ALA A 138 -0.67 -64.78 -10.16
CA ALA A 138 -0.54 -66.05 -10.90
C ALA A 138 0.35 -67.01 -10.10
#